data_AF-A0A3C1A549-F1
#
_entry.id   AF-A0A3C1A549-F1
#
_cell.length_a   1.000
_cell.length_b   1.000
_cell.length_c   1.000
_cell.angle_alpha   90.00
_cell.angle_beta   90.00
_cell.angle_gamma   90.00
#
_symmetry.space_group_name_H-M   'P 1'
#
loop_
_entity.id
_entity.type
_entity.pdbx_description
1 polymer ?
#
loop_
_entity_poly.entity_id
_entity_poly.type
_entity_poly.pdbx_seq_one_letter_code
_entity_poly.pdbx_strand_id
1 'polypeptide(L)'
;MNEFSKSDSYKEAGVDITAGYRAVELMKKHIAKTATEGVCSGIGGFGGLFELDLKGIKKPVLVSGTDGVGTKLKIAFLMDKHDTVGIDCVAMCVNDVICSGAKPLFFLDYIACGKNVPEKIADIVKGVSEGCVCSGAALIGGETA
;
A
#
# COMPACT_ATOMS: atom_id res chain seq x y z
N MET A 1 5.27 24.28 -19.89
CA MET A 1 5.13 23.22 -20.91
C MET A 1 6.33 22.31 -20.74
N ASN A 2 6.18 21.19 -20.02
CA ASN A 2 7.24 20.20 -19.92
C ASN A 2 6.93 19.12 -20.95
N GLU A 3 7.80 19.00 -21.94
CA GLU A 3 7.74 17.99 -22.99
C GLU A 3 7.85 16.59 -22.38
N PHE A 4 6.92 15.73 -22.76
CA PHE A 4 6.86 14.33 -22.35
C PHE A 4 8.09 13.59 -22.87
N SER A 5 9.03 13.26 -21.98
CA SER A 5 10.08 12.29 -22.26
C SER A 5 9.44 10.91 -22.42
N LYS A 6 9.25 10.49 -23.67
CA LYS A 6 8.74 9.17 -24.05
C LYS A 6 9.93 8.38 -24.60
N SER A 7 10.63 7.68 -23.73
CA SER A 7 11.62 6.68 -24.15
C SER A 7 10.86 5.37 -24.35
N ASP A 8 10.67 4.97 -25.60
CA ASP A 8 10.03 3.69 -25.94
C ASP A 8 10.83 2.50 -25.36
N SER A 9 12.14 2.63 -25.21
CA SER A 9 13.00 1.64 -24.55
C SER A 9 12.72 1.48 -23.04
N TYR A 10 12.34 2.55 -22.33
CA TYR A 10 11.90 2.48 -20.93
C TYR A 10 10.56 1.76 -20.79
N LYS A 11 9.65 1.99 -21.73
CA LYS A 11 8.34 1.33 -21.77
C LYS A 11 8.47 -0.16 -22.10
N GLU A 12 9.35 -0.53 -23.04
CA GLU A 12 9.65 -1.92 -23.38
C GLU A 12 10.35 -2.68 -22.24
N ALA A 13 11.11 -1.98 -21.39
CA ALA A 13 11.67 -2.53 -20.16
C ALA A 13 10.62 -2.74 -19.03
N GLY A 14 9.34 -2.46 -19.29
CA GLY A 14 8.23 -2.64 -18.36
C GLY A 14 7.83 -1.38 -17.58
N VAL A 15 8.55 -0.27 -17.75
CA VAL A 15 8.34 0.97 -16.99
C VAL A 15 7.48 1.95 -17.81
N ASP A 16 6.15 1.83 -17.69
CA ASP A 16 5.22 2.83 -18.22
C ASP A 16 4.86 3.87 -17.15
N ILE A 17 5.55 5.00 -17.19
CA ILE A 17 5.35 6.14 -16.28
C ILE A 17 3.89 6.65 -16.32
N THR A 18 3.25 6.59 -17.48
CA THR A 18 1.84 7.00 -17.66
C THR A 18 0.88 6.07 -16.94
N ALA A 19 1.17 4.76 -16.98
CA ALA A 19 0.42 3.74 -16.27
C ALA A 19 0.55 3.92 -14.74
N GLY A 20 1.76 4.24 -14.27
CA GLY A 20 2.02 4.59 -12.87
C GLY A 20 1.17 5.78 -12.39
N TYR A 21 1.17 6.89 -13.13
CA TYR A 21 0.35 8.06 -12.77
C TYR A 21 -1.15 7.75 -12.75
N ARG A 22 -1.64 6.99 -13.74
CA ARG A 22 -3.06 6.58 -13.77
C ARG A 22 -3.42 5.71 -12.57
N ALA A 23 -2.57 4.76 -12.20
CA ALA A 23 -2.78 3.93 -11.01
C ALA A 23 -2.86 4.82 -9.76
N VAL A 24 -1.92 5.76 -9.59
CA VAL A 24 -1.93 6.69 -8.45
C VAL A 24 -3.23 7.48 -8.39
N GLU A 25 -3.71 8.06 -9.49
CA GLU A 25 -5.00 8.78 -9.51
C GLU A 25 -6.19 7.90 -9.11
N LEU A 26 -6.24 6.65 -9.58
CA LEU A 26 -7.30 5.70 -9.23
C LEU A 26 -7.28 5.33 -7.73
N MET A 27 -6.08 5.28 -7.13
CA MET A 27 -5.85 4.83 -5.76
C MET A 27 -5.96 5.95 -4.72
N LYS A 28 -5.73 7.22 -5.10
CA LYS A 28 -5.75 8.37 -4.18
C LYS A 28 -6.95 8.40 -3.24
N LYS A 29 -8.16 8.15 -3.75
CA LYS A 29 -9.40 8.15 -2.95
C LYS A 29 -9.47 7.01 -1.93
N HIS A 30 -8.80 5.89 -2.21
CA HIS A 30 -8.77 4.74 -1.31
C HIS A 30 -7.77 4.99 -0.18
N ILE A 31 -6.57 5.45 -0.54
CA ILE A 31 -5.51 5.76 0.41
C ILE A 31 -5.94 6.90 1.35
N ALA A 32 -6.60 7.94 0.84
CA ALA A 32 -7.08 9.07 1.66
C ALA A 32 -8.04 8.65 2.79
N LYS A 33 -8.79 7.55 2.62
CA LYS A 33 -9.69 7.02 3.66
C LYS A 33 -8.94 6.39 4.83
N THR A 34 -7.68 6.03 4.63
CA THR A 34 -6.86 5.39 5.66
C THR A 34 -6.22 6.40 6.62
N ALA A 35 -6.31 7.69 6.31
CA ALA A 35 -5.62 8.73 7.08
C ALA A 35 -6.05 8.74 8.56
N THR A 36 -5.06 8.71 9.44
CA THR A 36 -5.22 8.86 10.89
C THR A 36 -4.49 10.12 11.36
N GLU A 37 -4.70 10.51 12.62
CA GLU A 37 -4.14 11.76 13.18
C GLU A 37 -2.61 11.86 13.09
N GLY A 38 -1.90 10.72 13.08
CA GLY A 38 -0.44 10.70 12.98
C GLY A 38 0.12 10.93 11.58
N VAL A 39 -0.70 10.99 10.52
CA VAL A 39 -0.18 11.12 9.15
C VAL A 39 0.29 12.55 8.88
N CYS A 40 1.59 12.72 8.58
CA CYS A 40 2.21 14.02 8.34
C CYS A 40 2.50 14.32 6.86
N SER A 41 2.33 13.34 5.98
CA SER A 41 2.69 13.45 4.55
C SER A 41 1.55 13.05 3.63
N GLY A 42 1.49 13.68 2.45
CA GLY A 42 0.67 13.22 1.34
C GLY A 42 1.34 12.11 0.52
N ILE A 43 0.59 11.55 -0.43
CA ILE A 43 1.03 10.50 -1.35
C ILE A 43 1.95 11.10 -2.43
N GLY A 44 3.01 10.38 -2.80
CA GLY A 44 3.92 10.76 -3.90
C GLY A 44 5.17 11.54 -3.46
N GLY A 45 5.41 11.67 -2.15
CA GLY A 45 6.69 12.11 -1.61
C GLY A 45 7.74 10.99 -1.59
N PHE A 46 8.98 11.32 -1.21
CA PHE A 46 10.09 10.35 -1.10
C PHE A 46 9.85 9.28 -0.01
N GLY A 47 8.98 9.56 0.96
CA GLY A 47 8.60 8.61 2.00
C GLY A 47 7.37 9.07 2.76
N GLY A 48 6.69 8.12 3.39
CA GLY A 48 5.59 8.39 4.31
C GLY A 48 6.11 8.86 5.68
N LEU A 49 5.49 9.90 6.22
CA LEU A 49 5.82 10.46 7.53
C LEU A 49 4.66 10.23 8.50
N PHE A 50 4.98 9.75 9.70
CA PHE A 50 4.01 9.48 10.75
C PHE A 50 4.51 9.99 12.11
N GLU A 51 3.74 10.87 12.74
CA GLU A 51 3.97 11.37 14.10
C GLU A 51 3.39 10.40 15.14
N LEU A 52 4.19 10.10 16.17
CA LEU A 52 3.79 9.20 17.25
C LEU A 52 3.09 9.98 18.37
N ASP A 53 1.85 9.60 18.69
CA ASP A 53 1.25 9.99 19.97
C ASP A 53 1.83 9.13 21.10
N LEU A 54 2.69 9.74 21.90
CA LEU A 54 3.35 9.09 23.05
C LEU A 54 2.65 9.35 24.38
N LYS A 55 1.48 10.02 24.38
CA LYS A 55 0.77 10.37 25.61
C LYS A 55 0.42 9.11 26.39
N GLY A 56 0.91 9.04 27.63
CA GLY A 56 0.67 7.90 28.53
C GLY A 56 1.63 6.71 28.36
N ILE A 57 2.56 6.74 27.39
CA ILE A 57 3.52 5.66 27.13
C ILE A 57 4.89 6.03 27.71
N LYS A 58 5.30 5.40 28.82
CA LYS A 58 6.56 5.72 29.51
C LYS A 58 7.82 5.28 28.77
N LYS A 59 7.77 4.15 28.06
CA LYS A 59 8.89 3.53 27.34
C LYS A 59 8.35 2.94 26.03
N PRO A 60 8.15 3.76 24.99
CA PRO A 60 7.56 3.28 23.74
C PRO A 60 8.48 2.26 23.07
N VAL A 61 7.87 1.22 22.50
CA VAL A 61 8.56 0.21 21.69
C VAL A 61 7.80 0.12 20.38
N LEU A 62 8.54 0.19 19.27
CA LEU A 62 7.98 -0.03 17.94
C LEU A 62 8.05 -1.51 17.61
N VAL A 63 6.92 -2.06 17.17
CA VAL A 63 6.82 -3.42 16.63
C VAL A 63 6.59 -3.28 15.14
N SER A 64 7.38 -4.01 14.34
CA SER A 64 7.25 -4.05 12.89
C SER A 64 7.11 -5.50 12.44
N GLY A 65 6.41 -5.69 11.33
CA GLY A 65 6.19 -6.98 10.70
C GLY A 65 6.12 -6.80 9.19
N THR A 66 6.47 -7.85 8.46
CA THR A 66 6.37 -7.91 7.00
C THR A 66 5.93 -9.31 6.63
N ASP A 67 4.93 -9.40 5.76
CA ASP A 67 4.38 -10.67 5.29
C ASP A 67 3.80 -10.49 3.89
N GLY A 68 3.45 -11.59 3.24
CA GLY A 68 2.80 -11.62 1.94
C GLY A 68 1.56 -12.49 1.94
N VAL A 69 0.74 -12.35 0.89
CA VAL A 69 -0.49 -13.15 0.72
C VAL A 69 -0.19 -14.63 0.41
N GLY A 70 1.00 -14.91 -0.13
CA GLY A 70 1.43 -16.26 -0.46
C GLY A 70 0.65 -16.87 -1.64
N THR A 71 0.50 -18.20 -1.62
CA THR A 71 -0.06 -18.96 -2.75
C THR A 71 -1.54 -18.70 -3.02
N LYS A 72 -2.27 -18.06 -2.09
CA LYS A 72 -3.65 -17.61 -2.31
C LYS A 72 -3.78 -16.67 -3.53
N LEU A 73 -2.71 -15.94 -3.89
CA LEU A 73 -2.66 -15.12 -5.10
C LEU A 73 -2.96 -15.92 -6.37
N LYS A 74 -2.58 -17.21 -6.42
CA LYS A 74 -2.89 -18.07 -7.58
C LYS A 74 -4.40 -18.20 -7.81
N ILE A 75 -5.19 -18.22 -6.74
CA ILE A 75 -6.65 -18.28 -6.83
C ILE A 75 -7.21 -16.93 -7.31
N ALA A 76 -6.70 -15.82 -6.80
CA ALA A 76 -7.06 -14.48 -7.28
C ALA A 76 -6.79 -14.31 -8.78
N PHE A 77 -5.67 -14.86 -9.28
CA PHE A 77 -5.35 -14.87 -10.71
C PHE A 77 -6.34 -15.71 -11.52
N LEU A 78 -6.68 -16.92 -11.06
CA LEU A 78 -7.63 -17.80 -11.74
C LEU A 78 -9.05 -17.22 -11.78
N MET A 79 -9.44 -16.47 -10.75
CA MET A 79 -10.75 -15.83 -10.64
C MET A 79 -10.80 -14.42 -11.25
N ASP A 80 -9.64 -13.90 -11.68
CA ASP A 80 -9.42 -12.50 -12.05
C ASP A 80 -10.02 -11.49 -11.05
N LYS A 81 -9.88 -11.79 -9.75
CA LYS A 81 -10.42 -10.98 -8.65
C LYS A 81 -9.31 -10.56 -7.70
N HIS A 82 -8.99 -9.26 -7.70
CA HIS A 82 -7.83 -8.72 -6.99
C HIS A 82 -8.19 -7.74 -5.86
N ASP A 83 -9.47 -7.42 -5.68
CA ASP A 83 -9.92 -6.36 -4.77
C ASP A 83 -9.98 -6.75 -3.28
N THR A 84 -9.72 -8.02 -2.96
CA THR A 84 -9.70 -8.52 -1.57
C THR A 84 -8.34 -9.02 -1.11
N VAL A 85 -7.39 -9.30 -2.01
CA VAL A 85 -6.08 -9.85 -1.61
C VAL A 85 -5.23 -8.84 -0.83
N GLY A 86 -5.48 -7.55 -1.04
CA GLY A 86 -4.86 -6.51 -0.21
C GLY A 86 -5.32 -6.54 1.25
N ILE A 87 -6.58 -6.94 1.51
CA ILE A 87 -7.09 -7.12 2.88
C ILE A 87 -6.36 -8.28 3.54
N ASP A 88 -6.19 -9.39 2.82
CA ASP A 88 -5.43 -10.55 3.30
C ASP A 88 -4.00 -10.16 3.69
N CYS A 89 -3.33 -9.37 2.85
CA CYS A 89 -1.96 -8.91 3.09
C CYS A 89 -1.85 -8.10 4.39
N VAL A 90 -2.74 -7.12 4.58
CA VAL A 90 -2.74 -6.30 5.79
C VAL A 90 -3.06 -7.13 7.02
N ALA A 91 -4.03 -8.05 6.92
CA ALA A 91 -4.44 -8.89 8.03
C ALA A 91 -3.31 -9.81 8.52
N MET A 92 -2.50 -10.37 7.63
CA MET A 92 -1.34 -11.19 8.01
C MET A 92 -0.36 -10.39 8.88
N CYS A 93 0.05 -9.22 8.41
CA CYS A 93 0.98 -8.36 9.16
C CYS A 93 0.37 -7.84 10.48
N VAL A 94 -0.87 -7.35 10.46
CA VAL A 94 -1.50 -6.73 11.63
C VAL A 94 -1.77 -7.75 12.72
N ASN A 95 -2.22 -8.95 12.36
CA ASN A 95 -2.52 -10.00 13.34
C ASN A 95 -1.28 -10.44 14.13
N ASP A 96 -0.11 -10.46 13.50
CA ASP A 96 1.15 -10.79 14.18
C ASP A 96 1.60 -9.67 15.12
N VAL A 97 1.45 -8.41 14.70
CA VAL A 97 1.80 -7.24 15.52
C VAL A 97 0.93 -7.16 16.78
N ILE A 98 -0.38 -7.36 16.65
CA ILE A 98 -1.31 -7.28 17.80
C ILE A 98 -1.11 -8.42 18.80
N CYS A 99 -0.54 -9.57 18.39
CA CYS A 99 -0.19 -10.65 19.33
C CYS A 99 0.83 -10.21 20.39
N SER A 100 1.65 -9.19 20.08
CA SER A 100 2.58 -8.58 21.04
C SER A 100 1.93 -7.49 21.91
N GLY A 101 0.62 -7.23 21.75
CA GLY A 101 -0.10 -6.15 22.41
C GLY A 101 0.14 -4.77 21.79
N ALA A 102 0.73 -4.70 20.60
CA ALA A 102 0.99 -3.44 19.91
C ALA A 102 -0.27 -2.90 19.22
N LYS A 103 -0.36 -1.57 19.11
CA LYS A 103 -1.39 -0.87 18.33
C LYS A 103 -0.88 -0.64 16.90
N PRO A 104 -1.61 -1.06 15.85
CA PRO A 104 -1.26 -0.72 14.48
C PRO A 104 -1.24 0.80 14.26
N LEU A 105 -0.23 1.29 13.54
CA LEU A 105 -0.04 2.73 13.29
C LEU A 105 -0.17 3.05 11.80
N PHE A 106 0.70 2.45 11.00
CA PHE A 106 0.75 2.65 9.56
C PHE A 106 1.17 1.37 8.85
N PHE A 107 0.95 1.36 7.54
CA PHE A 107 1.26 0.26 6.64
C PHE A 107 2.01 0.78 5.41
N LEU A 108 2.89 -0.06 4.87
CA LEU A 108 3.50 0.13 3.56
C LEU A 108 3.33 -1.13 2.73
N ASP A 109 3.05 -0.98 1.44
CA ASP A 109 2.90 -2.10 0.52
C ASP A 109 3.98 -2.14 -0.58
N TYR A 110 4.20 -3.34 -1.11
CA TYR A 110 5.06 -3.56 -2.27
C TYR A 110 4.37 -4.54 -3.21
N ILE A 111 4.14 -4.11 -4.45
CA ILE A 111 3.48 -4.91 -5.48
C ILE A 111 4.46 -5.17 -6.61
N ALA A 112 4.82 -6.43 -6.84
CA ALA A 112 5.61 -6.84 -8.00
C ALA A 112 4.72 -7.51 -9.05
N CYS A 113 4.80 -7.05 -10.29
CA CYS A 113 4.04 -7.58 -11.41
C CYS A 113 4.83 -7.57 -12.71
N GLY A 114 4.67 -8.61 -13.54
CA GLY A 114 5.36 -8.65 -14.85
C GLY A 114 4.86 -7.60 -15.84
N LYS A 115 3.65 -7.06 -15.64
CA LYS A 115 3.10 -5.95 -16.41
C LYS A 115 2.17 -5.13 -15.52
N ASN A 116 2.43 -3.83 -15.44
CA ASN A 116 1.57 -2.90 -14.73
C ASN A 116 0.26 -2.69 -15.50
N VAL A 117 -0.83 -3.24 -14.95
CA VAL A 117 -2.21 -2.97 -15.37
C VAL A 117 -2.85 -2.06 -14.31
N PRO A 118 -2.97 -0.74 -14.56
CA PRO A 118 -3.35 0.24 -13.54
C PRO A 118 -4.63 -0.09 -12.78
N GLU A 119 -5.62 -0.63 -13.46
CA GLU A 119 -6.91 -1.02 -12.87
C GLU A 119 -6.76 -2.15 -11.87
N LYS A 120 -5.92 -3.15 -12.17
CA LYS A 120 -5.65 -4.28 -11.25
C LYS A 120 -4.83 -3.83 -10.05
N ILE A 121 -3.84 -2.98 -10.27
CA ILE A 121 -3.07 -2.36 -9.17
C ILE A 121 -4.00 -1.56 -8.27
N ALA A 122 -4.91 -0.77 -8.86
CA ALA A 122 -5.89 -0.01 -8.10
C ALA A 122 -6.86 -0.90 -7.29
N ASP A 123 -7.27 -2.04 -7.82
CA ASP A 123 -8.07 -3.02 -7.07
C ASP A 123 -7.30 -3.61 -5.89
N ILE A 124 -6.03 -3.98 -6.07
CA ILE A 124 -5.18 -4.49 -4.98
C ILE A 124 -5.06 -3.43 -3.88
N VAL A 125 -4.71 -2.19 -4.23
CA VAL A 125 -4.54 -1.09 -3.26
C VAL A 125 -5.86 -0.67 -2.63
N LYS A 126 -7.00 -0.80 -3.33
CA LYS A 126 -8.32 -0.69 -2.72
C LYS A 126 -8.47 -1.70 -1.58
N GLY A 127 -8.08 -2.96 -1.79
CA GLY A 127 -8.07 -3.99 -0.76
C GLY A 127 -7.11 -3.68 0.39
N VAL A 128 -5.89 -3.22 0.10
CA VAL A 128 -4.91 -2.81 1.13
C VAL A 128 -5.47 -1.67 1.97
N SER A 129 -6.06 -0.66 1.31
CA SER A 129 -6.67 0.49 1.98
C SER A 129 -7.82 0.06 2.89
N GLU A 130 -8.68 -0.84 2.44
CA GLU A 130 -9.77 -1.39 3.26
C GLU A 130 -9.23 -2.16 4.47
N GLY A 131 -8.18 -2.98 4.28
CA GLY A 131 -7.50 -3.67 5.37
C GLY A 131 -6.91 -2.69 6.40
N CYS A 132 -6.34 -1.58 5.94
CA CYS A 132 -5.82 -0.52 6.80
C CYS A 132 -6.92 0.15 7.61
N VAL A 133 -8.05 0.49 6.97
CA VAL A 133 -9.24 1.05 7.64
C VAL A 133 -9.77 0.10 8.72
N CYS A 134 -9.93 -1.18 8.40
CA CYS A 134 -10.35 -2.20 9.37
C CYS A 134 -9.38 -2.34 10.57
N SER A 135 -8.10 -2.08 10.34
CA SER A 135 -7.04 -2.20 11.36
C SER A 135 -6.80 -0.90 12.15
N GLY A 136 -7.43 0.21 11.76
CA GLY A 136 -7.14 1.53 12.32
C GLY A 136 -5.73 2.05 12.00
N ALA A 137 -5.13 1.56 10.91
CA ALA A 137 -3.79 1.95 10.45
C ALA A 137 -3.88 2.86 9.21
N ALA A 138 -2.89 3.71 9.01
CA ALA A 138 -2.76 4.54 7.81
C ALA A 138 -1.88 3.91 6.74
N LEU A 139 -2.31 3.92 5.48
CA LEU A 139 -1.46 3.55 4.36
C LEU A 139 -0.62 4.78 3.96
N ILE A 140 0.66 4.79 4.31
CA ILE A 140 1.51 5.98 4.19
C ILE A 140 2.51 5.94 3.03
N GLY A 141 2.63 4.79 2.36
CA GLY A 141 3.51 4.64 1.22
C GLY A 141 3.43 3.25 0.62
N GLY A 142 3.97 3.10 -0.58
CA GLY A 142 4.07 1.82 -1.25
C GLY A 142 4.83 1.95 -2.57
N GLU A 143 5.15 0.82 -3.20
CA GLU A 143 5.90 0.76 -4.44
C GLU A 143 5.32 -0.29 -5.39
N THR A 144 5.42 -0.03 -6.70
CA THR A 144 5.02 -0.98 -7.75
C THR A 144 6.17 -1.22 -8.72
N ALA A 145 6.59 -2.48 -8.84
CA ALA A 145 7.68 -2.92 -9.71
C ALA A 145 7.23 -3.92 -10.77
#